data_AF-A0A0C9Y2J9-F1
#
_entry.id   AF-A0A0C9Y2J9-F1
#
_cell.length_a   1.000
_cell.length_b   1.000
_cell.length_c   1.000
_cell.angle_alpha   90.00
_cell.angle_beta   90.00
_cell.angle_gamma   90.00
#
_symmetry.space_group_name_H-M   'P 1'
#
loop_
_entity.id
_entity.type
_entity.pdbx_description
1 polymer ?
#
loop_
_entity_poly.entity_id
_entity_poly.type
_entity_poly.pdbx_seq_one_letter_code
_entity_poly.pdbx_strand_id
1 'polypeptide(L)'
;MTFIGRRLVSRVIALIGEIPSRSGELDSICVATLSILLEEFHFCSNDQKPSQIDFAVATYTVFCPVMQQPGQQQSDKCIGKICKILSPTDFSHVLGLVSNSLSAAESSLNVRVQLVHLASVLLRDHPQNTLKYTQAFATQCIHTFLSQTTFTSGPILLRQQVLDFIAQHCSDRPTALRPLDIGGIWSLLCKFLAPSDVHDAHTSIENFHKIIAITSSIIRLRRDLVTPTLPHLGMVLRRLLLTIRACRSSLGAKQTNLVMDTQPRWINKAQPLGPQEGKALARVLETLNTKTTVRTHSSLIEAQKAESLAKPFSKHAAYVLKAYIEAMNDPLCALPLEMRKELYPGLFALCSTMNDHSRDAMMVSGLDAGGKATMKSLWKEYERQRYVGKG
;
A
#
# COMPACT_ATOMS: atom_id res chain seq x y z
N MET A 1 -19.35 -1.93 40.52
CA MET A 1 -18.27 -2.94 40.54
C MET A 1 -16.94 -2.23 40.32
N THR A 2 -15.90 -2.59 41.06
CA THR A 2 -14.53 -2.12 40.76
C THR A 2 -13.90 -3.04 39.73
N PHE A 3 -13.73 -2.54 38.51
CA PHE A 3 -13.02 -3.24 37.43
C PHE A 3 -11.54 -3.37 37.77
N ILE A 4 -11.00 -4.59 37.68
CA ILE A 4 -9.61 -4.93 37.99
C ILE A 4 -8.68 -4.64 36.79
N GLY A 5 -9.20 -4.69 35.56
CA GLY A 5 -8.43 -4.50 34.33
C GLY A 5 -7.67 -3.18 34.32
N ARG A 6 -8.30 -2.07 34.71
CA ARG A 6 -7.62 -0.75 34.79
C ARG A 6 -6.45 -0.73 35.78
N ARG A 7 -6.59 -1.44 36.91
CA ARG A 7 -5.52 -1.57 37.92
C ARG A 7 -4.39 -2.48 37.44
N LEU A 8 -4.71 -3.51 36.66
CA LEU A 8 -3.69 -4.37 36.03
C LEU A 8 -2.91 -3.58 34.98
N VAL A 9 -3.60 -2.82 34.12
CA VAL A 9 -2.95 -1.98 33.10
C VAL A 9 -1.97 -1.00 33.74
N SER A 10 -2.36 -0.27 34.80
CA SER A 10 -1.45 0.67 35.45
C SER A 10 -0.21 -0.02 36.05
N ARG A 11 -0.36 -1.22 36.62
CA ARG A 11 0.76 -2.02 37.13
C ARG A 11 1.67 -2.52 36.01
N VAL A 12 1.12 -2.99 34.89
CA VAL A 12 1.90 -3.44 33.74
C VAL A 12 2.65 -2.28 33.10
N ILE A 13 2.03 -1.10 32.99
CA ILE A 13 2.71 0.11 32.50
C ILE A 13 3.90 0.48 33.39
N ALA A 14 3.77 0.38 34.71
CA ALA A 14 4.90 0.60 35.62
C ALA A 14 6.01 -0.43 35.39
N LEU A 15 5.65 -1.71 35.25
CA LEU A 15 6.58 -2.82 35.01
C LEU A 15 7.33 -2.69 33.67
N ILE A 16 6.68 -2.19 32.62
CA ILE A 16 7.30 -1.94 31.30
C ILE A 16 8.51 -1.01 31.42
N GLY A 17 8.50 -0.06 32.36
CA GLY A 17 9.63 0.84 32.60
C GLY A 17 10.82 0.18 33.32
N GLU A 18 10.59 -0.93 34.03
CA GLU A 18 11.59 -1.59 34.88
C GLU A 18 12.29 -2.76 34.19
N ILE A 19 11.68 -3.37 33.18
CA ILE A 19 12.23 -4.56 32.50
C ILE A 19 13.02 -4.12 31.26
N PRO A 20 14.37 -4.18 31.28
CA PRO A 20 15.21 -3.73 30.18
C PRO A 20 15.24 -4.68 28.97
N SER A 21 14.43 -5.74 28.94
CA SER A 21 14.49 -6.78 27.91
C SER A 21 13.11 -7.29 27.50
N ARG A 22 12.86 -7.36 26.19
CA ARG A 22 11.62 -7.92 25.61
C ARG A 22 11.57 -9.45 25.82
N SER A 23 11.04 -9.90 26.95
CA SER A 23 10.82 -11.32 27.24
C SER A 23 9.45 -11.78 26.73
N GLY A 24 9.32 -13.06 26.38
CA GLY A 24 8.01 -13.65 26.04
C GLY A 24 7.02 -13.67 27.21
N GLU A 25 7.51 -13.51 28.44
CA GLU A 25 6.68 -13.35 29.64
C GLU A 25 5.94 -12.01 29.62
N LEU A 26 6.61 -10.92 29.23
CA LEU A 26 5.97 -9.60 29.10
C LEU A 26 4.84 -9.62 28.06
N ASP A 27 5.06 -10.27 26.91
CA ASP A 27 4.02 -10.47 25.90
C ASP A 27 2.78 -11.15 26.51
N SER A 28 3.00 -12.24 27.25
CA SER A 28 1.93 -13.00 27.89
C SER A 28 1.16 -12.16 28.94
N ILE A 29 1.87 -11.36 29.75
CA ILE A 29 1.28 -10.45 30.74
C ILE A 29 0.44 -9.35 30.06
N CYS A 30 0.97 -8.71 29.02
CA CYS A 30 0.27 -7.67 28.26
C CYS A 30 -1.00 -8.21 27.60
N VAL A 31 -0.90 -9.37 26.93
CA VAL A 31 -2.03 -10.04 26.27
C VAL A 31 -3.10 -10.45 27.29
N ALA A 32 -2.71 -11.05 28.42
CA ALA A 32 -3.65 -11.46 29.46
C ALA A 32 -4.36 -10.25 30.07
N THR A 33 -3.62 -9.18 30.35
CA THR A 33 -4.16 -7.93 30.90
C THR A 33 -5.14 -7.28 29.95
N LEU A 34 -4.80 -7.19 28.65
CA LEU A 34 -5.71 -6.69 27.62
C LEU A 34 -6.96 -7.57 27.51
N SER A 35 -6.81 -8.89 27.55
CA SER A 35 -7.93 -9.83 27.46
C SER A 35 -8.91 -9.68 28.63
N ILE A 36 -8.40 -9.52 29.86
CA ILE A 36 -9.23 -9.24 31.05
C ILE A 36 -9.98 -7.92 30.87
N LEU A 37 -9.29 -6.87 30.45
CA LEU A 37 -9.90 -5.54 30.23
C LEU A 37 -11.01 -5.59 29.17
N LEU A 38 -10.82 -6.37 28.12
CA LEU A 38 -11.82 -6.57 27.07
C LEU A 38 -13.00 -7.42 27.57
N GLU A 39 -12.78 -8.41 28.44
CA GLU A 39 -13.89 -9.17 29.02
C GLU A 39 -14.75 -8.33 29.98
N GLU A 40 -14.14 -7.40 30.72
CA GLU A 40 -14.88 -6.46 31.57
C GLU A 40 -15.91 -5.63 30.80
N PHE A 41 -15.75 -5.46 29.48
CA PHE A 41 -16.72 -4.82 28.60
C PHE A 41 -18.12 -5.46 28.69
N HIS A 42 -18.19 -6.78 28.85
CA HIS A 42 -19.47 -7.50 28.95
C HIS A 42 -20.27 -7.14 30.21
N PHE A 43 -19.59 -6.67 31.25
CA PHE A 43 -20.20 -6.29 32.53
C PHE A 43 -20.43 -4.79 32.67
N CYS A 44 -20.03 -3.99 31.67
CA CYS A 44 -20.23 -2.54 31.67
C CYS A 44 -21.69 -2.19 31.35
N SER A 45 -22.24 -1.21 32.07
CA SER A 45 -23.51 -0.58 31.66
C SER A 45 -23.32 0.18 30.34
N ASN A 46 -24.40 0.43 29.61
CA ASN A 46 -24.32 1.14 28.32
C ASN A 46 -23.63 2.52 28.43
N ASP A 47 -23.80 3.22 29.56
CA ASP A 47 -23.16 4.52 29.80
C ASP A 47 -21.63 4.41 30.06
N GLN A 48 -21.16 3.23 30.48
CA GLN A 48 -19.74 2.98 30.79
C GLN A 48 -18.96 2.43 29.60
N LYS A 49 -19.65 1.80 28.64
CA LYS A 49 -19.03 1.14 27.47
C LYS A 49 -18.09 2.06 26.67
N PRO A 50 -18.44 3.32 26.34
CA PRO A 50 -17.54 4.21 25.60
C PRO A 50 -16.22 4.45 26.34
N SER A 51 -16.28 4.74 27.66
CA SER A 51 -15.06 4.95 28.46
C SER A 51 -14.20 3.70 28.55
N GLN A 52 -14.81 2.51 28.61
CA GLN A 52 -14.07 1.24 28.62
C GLN A 52 -13.40 0.98 27.27
N ILE A 53 -14.08 1.29 26.16
CA ILE A 53 -13.50 1.23 24.81
C ILE A 53 -12.29 2.16 24.69
N ASP A 54 -12.44 3.42 25.13
CA ASP A 54 -11.36 4.41 25.06
C ASP A 54 -10.12 3.91 25.80
N PHE A 55 -10.33 3.35 27.00
CA PHE A 55 -9.27 2.80 27.82
C PHE A 55 -8.63 1.55 27.19
N ALA A 56 -9.42 0.68 26.54
CA ALA A 56 -8.91 -0.50 25.84
C ALA A 56 -8.06 -0.13 24.62
N VAL A 57 -8.49 0.86 23.82
CA VAL A 57 -7.71 1.37 22.69
C VAL A 57 -6.40 2.00 23.17
N ALA A 58 -6.46 2.83 24.21
CA ALA A 58 -5.26 3.41 24.83
C ALA A 58 -4.29 2.30 25.30
N THR A 59 -4.82 1.30 26.03
CA THR A 59 -4.03 0.16 26.52
C THR A 59 -3.35 -0.59 25.37
N TYR A 60 -4.09 -0.89 24.30
CA TYR A 60 -3.54 -1.56 23.12
C TYR A 60 -2.39 -0.76 22.50
N THR A 61 -2.56 0.56 22.32
CA THR A 61 -1.51 1.40 21.72
C THR A 61 -0.25 1.53 22.60
N VAL A 62 -0.39 1.37 23.92
CA VAL A 62 0.74 1.36 24.86
C VAL A 62 1.43 -0.01 24.90
N PHE A 63 0.68 -1.11 24.83
CA PHE A 63 1.24 -2.45 24.91
C PHE A 63 1.91 -2.91 23.61
N CYS A 64 1.34 -2.61 22.44
CA CYS A 64 1.87 -3.11 21.17
C CYS A 64 3.35 -2.78 20.89
N PRO A 65 3.86 -1.56 21.16
CA PRO A 65 5.26 -1.23 20.92
C PRO A 65 6.27 -2.05 21.72
N VAL A 66 5.86 -2.60 22.86
CA VAL A 66 6.75 -3.38 23.75
C VAL A 66 6.67 -4.87 23.52
N MET A 67 5.59 -5.34 22.87
CA MET A 67 5.40 -6.75 22.56
C MET A 67 6.23 -7.21 21.35
N GLN A 68 6.57 -8.49 21.31
CA GLN A 68 7.10 -9.14 20.10
C GLN A 68 5.95 -9.47 19.12
N GLN A 69 6.32 -9.86 17.89
CA GLN A 69 5.36 -10.23 16.83
C GLN A 69 4.30 -11.27 17.29
N PRO A 70 4.65 -12.37 17.99
CA PRO A 70 3.66 -13.33 18.47
C PRO A 70 2.65 -12.71 19.46
N GLY A 71 3.13 -11.91 20.42
CA GLY A 71 2.27 -11.22 21.39
C GLY A 71 1.35 -10.20 20.73
N GLN A 72 1.86 -9.43 19.76
CA GLN A 72 1.05 -8.51 18.94
C GLN A 72 -0.07 -9.24 18.22
N GLN A 73 0.23 -10.36 17.53
CA GLN A 73 -0.78 -11.16 16.84
C GLN A 73 -1.85 -11.74 17.80
N GLN A 74 -1.48 -12.06 19.04
CA GLN A 74 -2.44 -12.54 20.03
C GLN A 74 -3.33 -11.42 20.55
N SER A 75 -2.77 -10.24 20.81
CA SER A 75 -3.53 -9.02 21.11
C SER A 75 -4.49 -8.64 19.98
N ASP A 76 -4.05 -8.72 18.73
CA ASP A 76 -4.90 -8.50 17.55
C ASP A 76 -6.08 -9.47 17.50
N LYS A 77 -5.86 -10.75 17.85
CA LYS A 77 -6.93 -11.74 17.95
C LYS A 77 -7.92 -11.39 19.06
N CYS A 78 -7.45 -10.89 20.20
CA CYS A 78 -8.33 -10.46 21.29
C CYS A 78 -9.19 -9.25 20.87
N ILE A 79 -8.58 -8.23 20.25
CA ILE A 79 -9.31 -7.09 19.68
C ILE A 79 -10.30 -7.55 18.60
N GLY A 80 -9.89 -8.44 17.69
CA GLY A 80 -10.77 -8.95 16.65
C GLY A 80 -11.96 -9.76 17.19
N LYS A 81 -11.79 -10.47 18.32
CA LYS A 81 -12.89 -11.16 18.99
C LYS A 81 -13.91 -10.20 19.59
N ILE A 82 -13.45 -9.20 20.36
CA ILE A 82 -14.35 -8.20 20.96
C ILE A 82 -15.05 -7.38 19.87
N CYS A 83 -14.35 -7.00 18.80
CA CYS A 83 -14.95 -6.21 17.72
C CYS A 83 -16.12 -6.93 17.04
N LYS A 84 -16.09 -8.25 16.91
CA LYS A 84 -17.18 -9.02 16.29
C LYS A 84 -18.50 -9.00 17.08
N ILE A 85 -18.44 -8.70 18.37
CA ILE A 85 -19.60 -8.69 19.28
C ILE A 85 -20.06 -7.27 19.68
N LEU A 86 -19.33 -6.24 19.27
CA LEU A 86 -19.72 -4.86 19.52
C LEU A 86 -21.03 -4.52 18.80
N SER A 87 -21.86 -3.70 19.45
CA SER A 87 -23.01 -3.10 18.79
C SER A 87 -22.54 -2.15 17.67
N PRO A 88 -23.37 -1.86 16.65
CA PRO A 88 -23.01 -0.89 15.62
C PRO A 88 -22.61 0.49 16.16
N THR A 89 -23.26 0.94 17.25
CA THR A 89 -22.96 2.21 17.92
C THR A 89 -21.60 2.17 18.60
N ASP A 90 -21.33 1.12 19.38
CA ASP A 90 -20.04 0.95 20.07
C ASP A 90 -18.89 0.80 19.06
N PHE A 91 -19.10 0.04 17.99
CA PHE A 91 -18.10 -0.11 16.94
C PHE A 91 -17.85 1.23 16.22
N SER A 92 -18.90 1.98 15.89
CA SER A 92 -18.76 3.33 15.32
C SER A 92 -17.98 4.27 16.25
N HIS A 93 -18.16 4.15 17.57
CA HIS A 93 -17.39 4.91 18.57
C HIS A 93 -15.90 4.58 18.52
N VAL A 94 -15.54 3.28 18.51
CA VAL A 94 -14.13 2.82 18.36
C VAL A 94 -13.49 3.41 17.09
N LEU A 95 -14.20 3.32 15.96
CA LEU A 95 -13.72 3.84 14.68
C LEU A 95 -13.50 5.36 14.73
N GLY A 96 -14.43 6.10 15.33
CA GLY A 96 -14.33 7.55 15.52
C GLY A 96 -13.15 7.93 16.42
N LEU A 97 -12.94 7.20 17.52
CA LEU A 97 -11.80 7.43 18.41
C LEU A 97 -10.46 7.25 17.68
N VAL A 98 -10.31 6.16 16.92
CA VAL A 98 -9.07 5.88 16.17
C VAL A 98 -8.85 6.92 15.07
N SER A 99 -9.88 7.28 14.31
CA SER A 99 -9.73 8.26 13.21
C SER A 99 -9.43 9.67 13.73
N ASN A 100 -10.05 10.08 14.84
CA ASN A 100 -9.74 11.35 15.51
C ASN A 100 -8.30 11.35 16.04
N SER A 101 -7.85 10.25 16.64
CA SER A 101 -6.48 10.12 17.18
C SER A 101 -5.40 10.11 16.08
N LEU A 102 -5.70 9.52 14.92
CA LEU A 102 -4.84 9.57 13.73
C LEU A 102 -4.77 10.99 13.15
N SER A 103 -5.88 11.74 13.24
CA SER A 103 -5.97 13.11 12.74
C SER A 103 -5.28 14.12 13.68
N ALA A 104 -5.14 13.81 14.96
CA ALA A 104 -4.53 14.69 15.96
C ALA A 104 -3.04 14.93 15.66
N ALA A 105 -2.67 16.22 15.54
CA ALA A 105 -1.30 16.63 15.23
C ALA A 105 -0.29 16.23 16.33
N GLU A 106 -0.72 16.23 17.58
CA GLU A 106 0.13 16.07 18.77
C GLU A 106 0.50 14.61 19.08
N SER A 107 -0.12 13.63 18.40
CA SER A 107 0.16 12.22 18.61
C SER A 107 1.60 11.86 18.26
N SER A 108 2.31 11.23 19.20
CA SER A 108 3.67 10.72 18.97
C SER A 108 3.73 9.74 17.79
N LEU A 109 4.87 9.69 17.10
CA LEU A 109 5.04 8.84 15.91
C LEU A 109 4.82 7.36 16.23
N ASN A 110 5.26 6.89 17.39
CA ASN A 110 5.06 5.50 17.83
C ASN A 110 3.58 5.19 18.01
N VAL A 111 2.81 6.09 18.64
CA VAL A 111 1.36 5.91 18.80
C VAL A 111 0.67 5.89 17.44
N ARG A 112 1.07 6.75 16.49
CA ARG A 112 0.52 6.74 15.12
C ARG A 112 0.76 5.40 14.41
N VAL A 113 1.94 4.80 14.54
CA VAL A 113 2.23 3.46 13.99
C VAL A 113 1.22 2.44 14.52
N GLN A 114 0.98 2.43 15.83
CA GLN A 114 0.04 1.49 16.46
C GLN A 114 -1.42 1.78 16.09
N LEU A 115 -1.79 3.05 15.94
CA LEU A 115 -3.14 3.42 15.52
C LEU A 115 -3.44 3.01 14.07
N VAL A 116 -2.46 3.12 13.16
CA VAL A 116 -2.62 2.62 11.77
C VAL A 116 -2.74 1.10 11.77
N HIS A 117 -1.91 0.40 12.54
CA HIS A 117 -2.02 -1.06 12.69
C HIS A 117 -3.38 -1.47 13.28
N LEU A 118 -3.84 -0.81 14.35
CA LEU A 118 -5.16 -1.03 14.93
C LEU A 118 -6.28 -0.77 13.93
N ALA A 119 -6.18 0.28 13.11
CA ALA A 119 -7.14 0.56 12.04
C ALA A 119 -7.26 -0.61 11.05
N SER A 120 -6.15 -1.26 10.71
CA SER A 120 -6.13 -2.48 9.88
C SER A 120 -6.85 -3.64 10.56
N VAL A 121 -6.61 -3.85 11.86
CA VAL A 121 -7.30 -4.88 12.66
C VAL A 121 -8.82 -4.64 12.69
N LEU A 122 -9.25 -3.40 12.92
CA LEU A 122 -10.66 -3.01 12.99
C LEU A 122 -11.38 -3.20 11.64
N LEU A 123 -10.71 -2.93 10.51
CA LEU A 123 -11.26 -3.20 9.19
C LEU A 123 -11.36 -4.69 8.85
N ARG A 124 -10.44 -5.52 9.38
CA ARG A 124 -10.46 -6.96 9.18
C ARG A 124 -11.59 -7.62 9.96
N ASP A 125 -11.71 -7.28 11.25
CA ASP A 125 -12.52 -7.97 12.25
C ASP A 125 -13.70 -7.09 12.72
N HIS A 126 -14.58 -6.70 11.81
CA HIS A 126 -15.77 -5.89 12.11
C HIS A 126 -17.01 -6.74 12.45
N PRO A 127 -18.00 -6.21 13.22
CA PRO A 127 -19.28 -6.88 13.45
C PRO A 127 -20.08 -7.07 12.16
N GLN A 128 -21.11 -7.93 12.20
CA GLN A 128 -22.07 -8.04 11.08
C GLN A 128 -22.86 -6.73 10.92
N ASN A 129 -23.30 -6.45 9.69
CA ASN A 129 -24.11 -5.26 9.34
C ASN A 129 -23.44 -3.89 9.57
N THR A 130 -22.11 -3.84 9.77
CA THR A 130 -21.37 -2.58 9.94
C THR A 130 -20.55 -2.14 8.73
N LEU A 131 -20.78 -2.74 7.55
CA LEU A 131 -20.02 -2.45 6.34
C LEU A 131 -19.98 -0.95 6.02
N LYS A 132 -21.11 -0.23 6.16
CA LYS A 132 -21.17 1.22 5.95
C LYS A 132 -20.18 2.00 6.84
N TYR A 133 -20.06 1.62 8.11
CA TYR A 133 -19.12 2.24 9.04
C TYR A 133 -17.67 1.94 8.67
N THR A 134 -17.36 0.68 8.32
CA THR A 134 -16.01 0.30 7.88
C THR A 134 -15.58 1.04 6.62
N GLN A 135 -16.48 1.22 5.65
CA GLN A 135 -16.22 1.96 4.43
C GLN A 135 -15.98 3.45 4.71
N ALA A 136 -16.82 4.06 5.55
CA ALA A 136 -16.64 5.46 5.95
C ALA A 136 -15.32 5.68 6.67
N PHE A 137 -14.97 4.79 7.59
CA PHE A 137 -13.72 4.83 8.33
C PHE A 137 -12.49 4.64 7.43
N ALA A 138 -12.53 3.68 6.48
CA ALA A 138 -11.45 3.48 5.53
C ALA A 138 -11.18 4.74 4.68
N THR A 139 -12.24 5.36 4.16
CA THR A 139 -12.15 6.64 3.43
C THR A 139 -11.54 7.74 4.29
N GLN A 140 -11.98 7.86 5.55
CA GLN A 140 -11.45 8.86 6.48
C GLN A 140 -9.96 8.64 6.78
N CYS A 141 -9.52 7.38 6.96
CA CYS A 141 -8.11 7.04 7.14
C CYS A 141 -7.28 7.40 5.91
N ILE A 142 -7.74 7.02 4.71
CA ILE A 142 -7.07 7.38 3.44
C ILE A 142 -6.93 8.90 3.32
N HIS A 143 -8.00 9.66 3.62
CA HIS A 143 -7.95 11.12 3.61
C HIS A 143 -6.94 11.66 4.63
N THR A 144 -6.92 11.12 5.85
CA THR A 144 -5.97 11.52 6.90
C THR A 144 -4.53 11.27 6.47
N PHE A 145 -4.23 10.12 5.87
CA PHE A 145 -2.91 9.78 5.35
C PHE A 145 -2.48 10.70 4.20
N LEU A 146 -3.44 11.17 3.39
CA LEU A 146 -3.18 12.13 2.33
C LEU A 146 -2.96 13.55 2.88
N SER A 147 -3.72 13.96 3.89
CA SER A 147 -3.65 15.32 4.43
C SER A 147 -2.38 15.58 5.23
N GLN A 148 -1.77 14.54 5.84
CA GLN A 148 -0.59 14.71 6.69
C GLN A 148 0.64 14.00 6.09
N THR A 149 1.64 14.79 5.72
CA THR A 149 2.88 14.29 5.07
C THR A 149 3.66 13.30 5.92
N THR A 150 3.49 13.31 7.25
CA THR A 150 4.08 12.35 8.18
C THR A 150 3.77 10.89 7.81
N PHE A 151 2.60 10.60 7.25
CA PHE A 151 2.24 9.23 6.86
C PHE A 151 2.95 8.75 5.59
N THR A 152 3.39 9.66 4.72
CA THR A 152 4.09 9.31 3.45
C THR A 152 5.58 9.58 3.48
N SER A 153 6.05 10.45 4.39
CA SER A 153 7.43 10.93 4.47
C SER A 153 8.06 10.73 5.86
N GLY A 154 7.30 10.21 6.82
CA GLY A 154 7.78 9.94 8.18
C GLY A 154 8.63 8.67 8.29
N PRO A 155 8.79 8.13 9.51
CA PRO A 155 9.57 6.93 9.76
C PRO A 155 9.15 5.75 8.89
N ILE A 156 10.11 4.88 8.54
CA ILE A 156 9.88 3.71 7.68
C ILE A 156 8.75 2.82 8.19
N LEU A 157 8.68 2.58 9.50
CA LEU A 157 7.64 1.75 10.13
C LEU A 157 6.24 2.32 9.91
N LEU A 158 6.06 3.64 10.03
CA LEU A 158 4.75 4.27 9.81
C LEU A 158 4.31 4.16 8.35
N ARG A 159 5.25 4.38 7.44
CA ARG A 159 5.03 4.24 5.99
C ARG A 159 4.64 2.81 5.60
N GLN A 160 5.33 1.82 6.16
CA GLN A 160 5.02 0.41 5.96
C GLN A 160 3.62 0.06 6.48
N GLN A 161 3.26 0.52 7.68
CA GLN A 161 1.91 0.31 8.24
C GLN A 161 0.80 0.94 7.39
N VAL A 162 1.03 2.14 6.83
CA VAL A 162 0.09 2.78 5.91
C VAL A 162 -0.07 1.95 4.65
N LEU A 163 1.02 1.48 4.05
CA LEU A 163 0.96 0.63 2.87
C LEU A 163 0.30 -0.73 3.17
N ASP A 164 0.52 -1.31 4.35
CA ASP A 164 -0.15 -2.54 4.79
C ASP A 164 -1.65 -2.36 4.93
N PHE A 165 -2.09 -1.27 5.58
CA PHE A 165 -3.49 -0.92 5.70
C PHE A 165 -4.17 -0.89 4.32
N ILE A 166 -3.55 -0.22 3.33
CA ILE A 166 -4.11 -0.09 1.98
C ILE A 166 -4.06 -1.43 1.24
N ALA A 167 -2.96 -2.17 1.35
CA ALA A 167 -2.80 -3.49 0.72
C ALA A 167 -3.90 -4.44 1.20
N GLN A 168 -4.07 -4.53 2.52
CA GLN A 168 -5.09 -5.36 3.15
C GLN A 168 -6.51 -4.94 2.75
N HIS A 169 -6.80 -3.64 2.74
CA HIS A 169 -8.10 -3.13 2.31
C HIS A 169 -8.41 -3.50 0.86
N CYS A 170 -7.40 -3.49 -0.02
CA CYS A 170 -7.55 -3.85 -1.43
C CYS A 170 -7.62 -5.36 -1.69
N SER A 171 -6.89 -6.18 -0.92
CA SER A 171 -6.80 -7.64 -1.13
C SER A 171 -7.90 -8.42 -0.44
N ASP A 172 -8.17 -8.11 0.83
CA ASP A 172 -8.99 -8.96 1.70
C ASP A 172 -10.46 -8.59 1.60
N ARG A 173 -10.74 -7.31 1.38
CA ARG A 173 -12.10 -6.74 1.34
C ARG A 173 -12.33 -5.92 0.06
N PRO A 174 -12.06 -6.46 -1.14
CA PRO A 174 -12.20 -5.70 -2.38
C PRO A 174 -13.61 -5.16 -2.60
N THR A 175 -14.65 -5.80 -2.06
CA THR A 175 -16.04 -5.34 -2.15
C THR A 175 -16.34 -4.13 -1.27
N ALA A 176 -15.52 -3.86 -0.25
CA ALA A 176 -15.66 -2.68 0.60
C ALA A 176 -15.13 -1.40 -0.09
N LEU A 177 -14.20 -1.52 -1.05
CA LEU A 177 -13.68 -0.37 -1.79
C LEU A 177 -14.79 0.41 -2.51
N ARG A 178 -14.77 1.74 -2.40
CA ARG A 178 -15.68 2.64 -3.11
C ARG A 178 -14.95 3.46 -4.16
N PRO A 179 -15.66 4.02 -5.16
CA PRO A 179 -15.03 4.91 -6.15
C PRO A 179 -14.24 6.07 -5.51
N LEU A 180 -14.74 6.64 -4.40
CA LEU A 180 -14.08 7.72 -3.66
C LEU A 180 -12.73 7.29 -3.07
N ASP A 181 -12.59 6.03 -2.66
CA ASP A 181 -11.36 5.52 -2.05
C ASP A 181 -10.23 5.41 -3.07
N ILE A 182 -10.56 5.00 -4.30
CA ILE A 182 -9.57 4.73 -5.35
C ILE A 182 -8.78 5.97 -5.75
N GLY A 183 -9.44 7.13 -5.87
CA GLY A 183 -8.74 8.39 -6.13
C GLY A 183 -7.73 8.74 -5.02
N GLY A 184 -8.13 8.51 -3.76
CA GLY A 184 -7.26 8.69 -2.61
C GLY A 184 -6.08 7.71 -2.59
N ILE A 185 -6.34 6.43 -2.87
CA ILE A 185 -5.30 5.40 -2.93
C ILE A 185 -4.28 5.72 -4.02
N TRP A 186 -4.71 6.09 -5.24
CA TRP A 186 -3.78 6.47 -6.30
C TRP A 186 -2.94 7.69 -5.94
N SER A 187 -3.56 8.69 -5.32
CA SER A 187 -2.85 9.88 -4.84
C SER A 187 -1.80 9.51 -3.79
N LEU A 188 -2.13 8.57 -2.90
CA LEU A 188 -1.23 8.11 -1.84
C LEU A 188 -0.05 7.33 -2.44
N LEU A 189 -0.29 6.39 -3.34
CA LEU A 189 0.77 5.68 -4.07
C LEU A 189 1.65 6.66 -4.85
N CYS A 190 1.07 7.67 -5.48
CA CYS A 190 1.86 8.71 -6.15
C CYS A 190 2.73 9.48 -5.16
N LYS A 191 2.26 9.81 -3.95
CA LYS A 191 3.09 10.43 -2.90
C LYS A 191 4.23 9.51 -2.46
N PHE A 192 3.98 8.22 -2.29
CA PHE A 192 5.03 7.24 -1.98
C PHE A 192 6.06 7.09 -3.11
N LEU A 193 5.65 7.32 -4.35
CA LEU A 193 6.50 7.28 -5.54
C LEU A 193 7.00 8.66 -5.97
N ALA A 194 6.76 9.70 -5.18
CA ALA A 194 7.15 11.07 -5.54
C ALA A 194 8.66 11.24 -5.37
N PRO A 195 9.30 12.05 -6.22
CA PRO A 195 10.68 12.49 -6.03
C PRO A 195 10.91 13.09 -4.63
N SER A 196 12.09 12.85 -4.05
CA SER A 196 12.48 13.41 -2.74
C SER A 196 13.95 13.81 -2.76
N ASP A 197 14.27 14.86 -2.02
CA ASP A 197 15.63 15.33 -1.70
C ASP A 197 16.24 14.64 -0.47
N VAL A 198 15.45 13.89 0.27
CA VAL A 198 15.84 13.15 1.47
C VAL A 198 15.58 11.67 1.25
N HIS A 199 16.61 10.85 1.49
CA HIS A 199 16.53 9.40 1.33
C HIS A 199 16.81 8.66 2.63
N ASP A 200 16.19 7.48 2.75
CA ASP A 200 16.45 6.57 3.85
C ASP A 200 17.86 5.97 3.73
N ALA A 201 18.41 5.51 4.87
CA ALA A 201 19.73 4.88 4.90
C ALA A 201 19.82 3.61 4.04
N HIS A 202 18.71 2.91 3.89
CA HIS A 202 18.59 1.67 3.13
C HIS A 202 17.36 1.71 2.23
N THR A 203 17.41 1.02 1.10
CA THR A 203 16.25 0.88 0.23
C THR A 203 15.21 -0.02 0.88
N SER A 204 13.98 0.45 1.00
CA SER A 204 12.86 -0.39 1.46
C SER A 204 12.25 -1.16 0.30
N ILE A 205 12.79 -2.37 0.06
CA ILE A 205 12.23 -3.34 -0.90
C ILE A 205 10.76 -3.66 -0.54
N GLU A 206 10.45 -3.69 0.76
CA GLU A 206 9.11 -3.92 1.27
C GLU A 206 8.11 -2.85 0.82
N ASN A 207 8.48 -1.56 0.83
CA ASN A 207 7.60 -0.49 0.32
C ASN A 207 7.27 -0.71 -1.15
N PHE A 208 8.26 -1.09 -1.98
CA PHE A 208 8.04 -1.39 -3.38
C PHE A 208 7.03 -2.53 -3.56
N HIS A 209 7.25 -3.67 -2.89
CA HIS A 209 6.35 -4.84 -3.03
C HIS A 209 4.94 -4.56 -2.52
N LYS A 210 4.75 -3.75 -1.47
CA LYS A 210 3.40 -3.33 -1.05
C LYS A 210 2.72 -2.45 -2.09
N ILE A 211 3.43 -1.49 -2.71
CA ILE A 211 2.87 -0.65 -3.79
C ILE A 211 2.46 -1.51 -4.99
N ILE A 212 3.29 -2.49 -5.36
CA ILE A 212 3.00 -3.50 -6.39
C ILE A 212 1.75 -4.30 -6.01
N ALA A 213 1.68 -4.81 -4.78
CA ALA A 213 0.55 -5.62 -4.30
C ALA A 213 -0.77 -4.84 -4.28
N ILE A 214 -0.75 -3.57 -3.86
CA ILE A 214 -1.93 -2.67 -3.91
C ILE A 214 -2.38 -2.50 -5.35
N THR A 215 -1.46 -2.12 -6.24
CA THR A 215 -1.75 -1.85 -7.65
C THR A 215 -2.33 -3.10 -8.35
N SER A 216 -1.68 -4.26 -8.17
CA SER A 216 -2.17 -5.55 -8.68
C SER A 216 -3.54 -5.93 -8.14
N SER A 217 -3.77 -5.76 -6.83
CA SER A 217 -5.03 -6.13 -6.19
C SER A 217 -6.19 -5.30 -6.73
N ILE A 218 -6.00 -3.99 -6.90
CA ILE A 218 -7.04 -3.10 -7.46
C ILE A 218 -7.33 -3.46 -8.92
N ILE A 219 -6.30 -3.64 -9.76
CA ILE A 219 -6.47 -4.06 -11.17
C ILE A 219 -7.24 -5.38 -11.26
N ARG A 220 -6.86 -6.36 -10.44
CA ARG A 220 -7.40 -7.72 -10.54
C ARG A 220 -8.80 -7.83 -9.96
N LEU A 221 -9.03 -7.25 -8.78
CA LEU A 221 -10.22 -7.49 -7.97
C LEU A 221 -11.30 -6.43 -8.20
N ARG A 222 -10.94 -5.20 -8.59
CA ARG A 222 -11.85 -4.05 -8.74
C ARG A 222 -11.61 -3.25 -10.03
N ARG A 223 -11.51 -3.96 -11.15
CA ARG A 223 -11.37 -3.40 -12.51
C ARG A 223 -12.41 -2.30 -12.80
N ASP A 224 -13.62 -2.48 -12.32
CA ASP A 224 -14.74 -1.54 -12.43
C ASP A 224 -14.37 -0.15 -11.91
N LEU A 225 -13.65 -0.07 -10.80
CA LEU A 225 -13.21 1.21 -10.22
C LEU A 225 -11.95 1.80 -10.87
N VAL A 226 -11.14 0.96 -11.52
CA VAL A 226 -9.93 1.40 -12.23
C VAL A 226 -10.26 2.09 -13.55
N THR A 227 -11.28 1.60 -14.25
CA THR A 227 -11.67 2.10 -15.58
C THR A 227 -11.91 3.62 -15.63
N PRO A 228 -12.61 4.26 -14.67
CA PRO A 228 -12.74 5.71 -14.64
C PRO A 228 -11.47 6.46 -14.20
N THR A 229 -10.47 5.75 -13.67
CA THR A 229 -9.24 6.34 -13.09
C THR A 229 -7.95 5.91 -13.81
N LEU A 230 -8.04 5.42 -15.05
CA LEU A 230 -6.89 4.95 -15.84
C LEU A 230 -5.73 5.96 -15.98
N PRO A 231 -5.95 7.29 -16.09
CA PRO A 231 -4.85 8.25 -16.08
C PRO A 231 -4.00 8.16 -14.81
N HIS A 232 -4.63 7.94 -13.65
CA HIS A 232 -3.95 7.82 -12.37
C HIS A 232 -3.15 6.50 -12.28
N LEU A 233 -3.74 5.39 -12.73
CA LEU A 233 -3.01 4.13 -12.86
C LEU A 233 -1.78 4.29 -13.77
N GLY A 234 -1.94 4.94 -14.93
CA GLY A 234 -0.84 5.23 -15.84
C GLY A 234 0.28 6.02 -15.18
N MET A 235 -0.05 7.02 -14.35
CA MET A 235 0.93 7.79 -13.58
C MET A 235 1.67 6.93 -12.56
N VAL A 236 0.96 6.07 -11.81
CA VAL A 236 1.57 5.14 -10.84
C VAL A 236 2.54 4.18 -11.54
N LEU A 237 2.11 3.54 -12.64
CA LEU A 237 2.95 2.62 -13.41
C LEU A 237 4.17 3.32 -14.03
N ARG A 238 3.98 4.54 -14.54
CA ARG A 238 5.08 5.39 -15.03
C ARG A 238 6.11 5.65 -13.92
N ARG A 239 5.67 6.04 -12.72
CA ARG A 239 6.59 6.29 -11.61
C ARG A 239 7.30 5.02 -11.15
N LEU A 240 6.60 3.90 -11.05
CA LEU A 240 7.21 2.59 -10.75
C LEU A 240 8.32 2.24 -11.75
N LEU A 241 8.11 2.45 -13.06
CA LEU A 241 9.14 2.26 -14.08
C LEU A 241 10.33 3.22 -13.99
N LEU A 242 10.19 4.36 -13.31
CA LEU A 242 11.33 5.26 -13.08
C LEU A 242 12.12 4.89 -11.82
N THR A 243 11.52 4.13 -10.89
CA THR A 243 12.17 3.68 -9.65
C THR A 243 13.24 2.60 -9.85
N ILE A 244 13.16 1.84 -10.94
CA ILE A 244 14.13 0.77 -11.27
C ILE A 244 15.49 1.29 -11.75
N ARG A 245 15.62 2.61 -11.98
CA ARG A 245 16.86 3.24 -12.42
C ARG A 245 17.90 3.20 -11.28
N ALA A 246 19.13 2.83 -11.61
CA ALA A 246 20.27 2.93 -10.70
C ALA A 246 21.18 4.08 -11.11
N CYS A 247 21.88 4.69 -10.15
CA CYS A 247 22.99 5.59 -10.46
C CYS A 247 24.13 4.82 -11.15
N ARG A 248 24.79 5.42 -12.13
CA ARG A 248 26.05 4.86 -12.68
C ARG A 248 27.15 4.86 -11.62
N SER A 249 28.04 3.87 -11.69
CA SER A 249 29.10 3.63 -10.69
C SER A 249 30.19 4.71 -10.62
N SER A 250 30.27 5.60 -11.62
CA SER A 250 31.31 6.62 -11.74
C SER A 250 30.79 8.07 -11.64
N LEU A 251 29.60 8.26 -11.06
CA LEU A 251 29.04 9.61 -10.90
C LEU A 251 29.69 10.37 -9.74
N GLY A 252 29.98 11.65 -9.96
CA GLY A 252 30.33 12.56 -8.87
C GLY A 252 29.11 12.88 -8.00
N ALA A 253 29.35 13.34 -6.76
CA ALA A 253 28.29 13.58 -5.77
C ALA A 253 27.14 14.47 -6.29
N LYS A 254 27.44 15.53 -7.06
CA LYS A 254 26.41 16.40 -7.64
C LYS A 254 25.51 15.68 -8.65
N GLN A 255 26.09 14.84 -9.51
CA GLN A 255 25.33 14.07 -10.50
C GLN A 255 24.52 12.96 -9.82
N THR A 256 25.09 12.31 -8.80
CA THR A 256 24.36 11.35 -7.98
C THR A 256 23.15 11.99 -7.32
N ASN A 257 23.29 13.18 -6.73
CA ASN A 257 22.18 13.89 -6.13
C ASN A 257 21.13 14.26 -7.17
N LEU A 258 21.53 14.74 -8.36
CA LEU A 258 20.58 15.03 -9.44
C LEU A 258 19.71 13.82 -9.83
N VAL A 259 20.29 12.61 -9.83
CA VAL A 259 19.52 11.37 -10.06
C VAL A 259 18.64 11.04 -8.86
N MET A 260 19.21 11.07 -7.65
CA MET A 260 18.51 10.70 -6.43
C MET A 260 17.34 11.63 -6.10
N ASP A 261 17.44 12.92 -6.40
CA ASP A 261 16.37 13.91 -6.25
C ASP A 261 15.12 13.56 -7.09
N THR A 262 15.28 12.69 -8.10
CA THR A 262 14.16 12.16 -8.92
C THR A 262 13.59 10.84 -8.41
N GLN A 263 14.23 10.23 -7.41
CA GLN A 263 13.84 8.95 -6.81
C GLN A 263 12.95 9.16 -5.58
N PRO A 264 12.11 8.17 -5.23
CA PRO A 264 11.41 8.17 -3.96
C PRO A 264 12.36 8.10 -2.78
N ARG A 265 11.93 8.71 -1.65
CA ARG A 265 12.64 8.70 -0.37
C ARG A 265 13.11 7.31 0.08
N TRP A 266 12.31 6.27 -0.17
CA TRP A 266 12.62 4.91 0.26
C TRP A 266 13.63 4.16 -0.62
N ILE A 267 14.20 4.83 -1.63
CA ILE A 267 15.30 4.27 -2.45
C ILE A 267 16.60 4.93 -2.05
N ASN A 268 17.63 4.12 -1.85
CA ASN A 268 18.99 4.54 -1.57
C ASN A 268 19.90 4.23 -2.77
N LYS A 269 20.81 5.16 -3.10
CA LYS A 269 21.77 5.02 -4.21
C LYS A 269 22.64 3.76 -4.15
N ALA A 270 22.98 3.29 -2.95
CA ALA A 270 23.87 2.15 -2.75
C ALA A 270 23.15 0.81 -2.88
N GLN A 271 21.81 0.82 -2.85
CA GLN A 271 20.96 -0.36 -2.86
C GLN A 271 19.83 -0.18 -3.89
N PRO A 272 20.14 -0.02 -5.20
CA PRO A 272 19.10 0.07 -6.21
C PRO A 272 18.26 -1.21 -6.24
N LEU A 273 17.05 -1.12 -6.81
CA LEU A 273 16.17 -2.28 -6.97
C LEU A 273 16.81 -3.37 -7.84
N GLY A 274 16.51 -4.63 -7.55
CA GLY A 274 17.09 -5.79 -8.20
C GLY A 274 16.15 -6.49 -9.20
N PRO A 275 16.64 -7.55 -9.88
CA PRO A 275 15.86 -8.26 -10.90
C PRO A 275 14.51 -8.79 -10.41
N GLN A 276 14.39 -9.16 -9.12
CA GLN A 276 13.13 -9.63 -8.54
C GLN A 276 12.06 -8.53 -8.52
N GLU A 277 12.45 -7.29 -8.23
CA GLU A 277 11.55 -6.14 -8.28
C GLU A 277 11.14 -5.83 -9.72
N GLY A 278 12.06 -5.97 -10.68
CA GLY A 278 11.76 -5.89 -12.11
C GLY A 278 10.71 -6.91 -12.55
N LYS A 279 10.87 -8.17 -12.11
CA LYS A 279 9.92 -9.25 -12.36
C LYS A 279 8.55 -8.98 -11.74
N ALA A 280 8.53 -8.46 -10.52
CA ALA A 280 7.28 -8.10 -9.84
C ALA A 280 6.54 -6.99 -10.59
N LEU A 281 7.26 -5.96 -11.07
CA LEU A 281 6.69 -4.91 -11.91
C LEU A 281 6.20 -5.45 -13.26
N ALA A 282 6.96 -6.33 -13.91
CA ALA A 282 6.55 -6.97 -15.16
C ALA A 282 5.19 -7.66 -15.03
N ARG A 283 4.99 -8.42 -13.95
CA ARG A 283 3.73 -9.12 -13.65
C ARG A 283 2.55 -8.15 -13.48
N VAL A 284 2.76 -6.97 -12.88
CA VAL A 284 1.70 -5.94 -12.79
C VAL A 284 1.29 -5.48 -14.19
N LEU A 285 2.26 -5.22 -15.06
CA LEU A 285 2.01 -4.78 -16.43
C LEU A 285 1.27 -5.87 -17.24
N GLU A 286 1.66 -7.13 -17.08
CA GLU A 286 0.96 -8.28 -17.68
C GLU A 286 -0.49 -8.42 -17.17
N THR A 287 -0.74 -8.07 -15.90
CA THR A 287 -2.07 -8.13 -15.30
C THR A 287 -3.09 -7.23 -16.02
N LEU A 288 -2.64 -6.15 -16.69
CA LEU A 288 -3.51 -5.30 -17.52
C LEU A 288 -4.20 -6.07 -18.66
N ASN A 289 -3.53 -7.10 -19.18
CA ASN A 289 -4.05 -7.95 -20.26
C ASN A 289 -4.84 -9.15 -19.76
N THR A 290 -4.76 -9.46 -18.47
CA THR A 290 -5.50 -10.56 -17.87
C THR A 290 -6.99 -10.24 -17.83
N LYS A 291 -7.82 -11.18 -18.30
CA LYS A 291 -9.27 -11.06 -18.18
C LYS A 291 -9.70 -11.37 -16.76
N THR A 292 -10.44 -10.47 -16.13
CA THR A 292 -10.94 -10.63 -14.76
C THR A 292 -12.46 -10.53 -14.74
N THR A 293 -13.09 -11.15 -13.75
CA THR A 293 -14.51 -10.94 -13.45
C THR A 293 -14.60 -10.13 -12.16
N VAL A 294 -15.37 -9.04 -12.19
CA VAL A 294 -15.56 -8.22 -10.99
C VAL A 294 -16.64 -8.88 -10.15
N ARG A 295 -16.32 -9.24 -8.90
CA ARG A 295 -17.33 -9.75 -7.97
C ARG A 295 -17.99 -8.58 -7.27
N THR A 296 -19.02 -7.99 -7.88
CA THR A 296 -19.93 -7.05 -7.20
C THR A 296 -21.10 -7.79 -6.56
N HIS A 297 -21.54 -7.40 -5.37
CA HIS A 297 -22.74 -7.93 -4.68
C HIS A 297 -24.08 -7.54 -5.36
N SER A 298 -24.07 -7.25 -6.66
CA SER A 298 -25.28 -7.01 -7.44
C SER A 298 -26.06 -8.32 -7.56
N SER A 299 -27.27 -8.34 -7.03
CA SER A 299 -28.21 -9.48 -7.00
C SER A 299 -28.84 -9.81 -8.36
N LEU A 300 -28.43 -9.12 -9.43
CA LEU A 300 -28.88 -9.42 -10.79
C LEU A 300 -27.86 -10.36 -11.45
N ILE A 301 -28.32 -11.59 -11.67
CA ILE A 301 -27.62 -12.73 -12.27
C ILE A 301 -27.42 -12.44 -13.78
N GLU A 302 -26.75 -11.36 -14.14
CA GLU A 302 -26.09 -11.26 -15.43
C GLU A 302 -24.66 -11.72 -15.23
N ALA A 303 -24.32 -12.85 -15.84
CA ALA A 303 -22.96 -13.39 -15.82
C ALA A 303 -22.00 -12.32 -16.36
N GLN A 304 -21.27 -11.65 -15.47
CA GLN A 304 -20.33 -10.63 -15.87
C GLN A 304 -19.24 -11.26 -16.74
N LYS A 305 -19.17 -10.81 -18.00
CA LYS A 305 -18.15 -11.23 -18.95
C LYS A 305 -16.77 -10.88 -18.39
N ALA A 306 -15.84 -11.83 -18.49
CA ALA A 306 -14.46 -11.58 -18.14
C ALA A 306 -13.83 -10.62 -19.18
N GLU A 307 -13.32 -9.48 -18.73
CA GLU A 307 -12.68 -8.47 -19.58
C GLU A 307 -11.32 -8.05 -19.00
N SER A 308 -10.43 -7.55 -19.85
CA SER A 308 -9.13 -7.02 -19.44
C SER A 308 -9.13 -5.49 -19.48
N LEU A 309 -8.13 -4.87 -18.85
CA LEU A 309 -7.91 -3.42 -18.95
C LEU A 309 -7.17 -3.02 -20.23
N ALA A 310 -6.71 -3.98 -21.05
CA ALA A 310 -5.92 -3.71 -22.24
C ALA A 310 -6.57 -2.66 -23.15
N LYS A 311 -7.81 -2.92 -23.60
CA LYS A 311 -8.52 -2.02 -24.52
C LYS A 311 -8.69 -0.60 -23.94
N PRO A 312 -9.28 -0.41 -22.74
CA PRO A 312 -9.45 0.94 -22.20
C PRO A 312 -8.12 1.61 -21.81
N PHE A 313 -7.08 0.85 -21.46
CA PHE A 313 -5.76 1.39 -21.13
C PHE A 313 -4.87 1.69 -22.36
N SER A 314 -5.28 1.32 -23.57
CA SER A 314 -4.49 1.47 -24.80
C SER A 314 -3.94 2.87 -25.05
N LYS A 315 -4.72 3.93 -24.76
CA LYS A 315 -4.30 5.33 -24.89
C LYS A 315 -3.28 5.77 -23.82
N HIS A 316 -3.21 5.04 -22.71
CA HIS A 316 -2.32 5.34 -21.59
C HIS A 316 -1.01 4.54 -21.63
N ALA A 317 -1.01 3.38 -22.30
CA ALA A 317 0.15 2.50 -22.41
C ALA A 317 1.40 3.20 -22.99
N ALA A 318 1.22 4.11 -23.96
CA ALA A 318 2.31 4.89 -24.55
C ALA A 318 3.09 5.72 -23.53
N TYR A 319 2.41 6.34 -22.56
CA TYR A 319 3.06 7.15 -21.53
C TYR A 319 3.86 6.30 -20.53
N VAL A 320 3.39 5.08 -20.27
CA VAL A 320 4.10 4.11 -19.41
C VAL A 320 5.34 3.58 -20.13
N LEU A 321 5.22 3.20 -21.40
CA LEU A 321 6.37 2.79 -22.23
C LEU A 321 7.39 3.92 -22.39
N LYS A 322 6.92 5.15 -22.60
CA LYS A 322 7.79 6.33 -22.65
C LYS A 322 8.65 6.47 -21.40
N ALA A 323 8.11 6.18 -20.21
CA ALA A 323 8.87 6.23 -18.97
C ALA A 323 10.05 5.23 -18.93
N TYR A 324 9.84 4.01 -19.44
CA TYR A 324 10.94 3.04 -19.61
C TYR A 324 11.98 3.55 -20.61
N ILE A 325 11.54 4.15 -21.72
CA ILE A 325 12.46 4.71 -22.73
C ILE A 325 13.26 5.88 -22.15
N GLU A 326 12.62 6.79 -21.41
CA GLU A 326 13.28 7.87 -20.67
C GLU A 326 14.33 7.30 -19.71
N ALA A 327 13.98 6.26 -18.96
CA ALA A 327 14.90 5.58 -18.04
C ALA A 327 16.12 4.97 -18.73
N MET A 328 15.94 4.45 -19.95
CA MET A 328 17.02 3.86 -20.76
C MET A 328 17.94 4.89 -21.40
N ASN A 329 17.44 6.10 -21.65
CA ASN A 329 18.18 7.16 -22.36
C ASN A 329 18.77 8.22 -21.41
N ASP A 330 18.48 8.13 -20.12
CA ASP A 330 19.10 9.00 -19.12
C ASP A 330 20.62 8.70 -18.99
N PRO A 331 21.49 9.67 -19.30
CA PRO A 331 22.94 9.45 -19.34
C PRO A 331 23.56 9.22 -17.96
N LEU A 332 22.87 9.62 -16.88
CA LEU A 332 23.33 9.46 -15.51
C LEU A 332 22.83 8.17 -14.87
N CYS A 333 21.74 7.62 -15.41
CA CYS A 333 21.19 6.35 -14.94
C CYS A 333 21.80 5.15 -15.68
N ALA A 334 21.68 4.00 -15.04
CA ALA A 334 21.90 2.69 -15.63
C ALA A 334 20.73 1.77 -15.28
N LEU A 335 20.38 0.90 -16.23
CA LEU A 335 19.46 -0.19 -16.00
C LEU A 335 20.20 -1.52 -16.31
N PRO A 336 20.56 -2.31 -15.27
CA PRO A 336 21.29 -3.55 -15.46
C PRO A 336 20.62 -4.50 -16.45
N LEU A 337 21.39 -5.28 -17.21
CA LEU A 337 20.86 -6.19 -18.23
C LEU A 337 19.87 -7.20 -17.65
N GLU A 338 20.17 -7.77 -16.48
CA GLU A 338 19.29 -8.75 -15.83
C GLU A 338 17.95 -8.13 -15.40
N MET A 339 17.95 -6.88 -14.93
CA MET A 339 16.72 -6.13 -14.66
C MET A 339 15.89 -5.94 -15.93
N ARG A 340 16.52 -5.59 -17.05
CA ARG A 340 15.84 -5.42 -18.35
C ARG A 340 15.18 -6.71 -18.82
N LYS A 341 15.88 -7.84 -18.69
CA LYS A 341 15.35 -9.16 -19.05
C LYS A 341 14.08 -9.49 -18.28
N GLU A 342 14.08 -9.27 -16.96
CA GLU A 342 12.91 -9.54 -16.11
C GLU A 342 11.74 -8.59 -16.40
N LEU A 343 11.99 -7.38 -16.93
CA LEU A 343 10.95 -6.42 -17.30
C LEU A 343 10.30 -6.69 -18.66
N TYR A 344 11.01 -7.36 -19.57
CA TYR A 344 10.54 -7.55 -20.94
C TYR A 344 9.13 -8.14 -21.08
N PRO A 345 8.73 -9.18 -20.33
CA PRO A 345 7.36 -9.71 -20.42
C PRO A 345 6.28 -8.63 -20.21
N GLY A 346 6.47 -7.77 -19.21
CA GLY A 346 5.56 -6.66 -18.93
C GLY A 346 5.61 -5.55 -19.97
N LEU A 347 6.80 -5.23 -20.50
CA LEU A 347 6.95 -4.25 -21.58
C LEU A 347 6.27 -4.74 -22.87
N PHE A 348 6.37 -6.03 -23.20
CA PHE A 348 5.68 -6.62 -24.35
C PHE A 348 4.18 -6.67 -24.16
N ALA A 349 3.71 -6.91 -22.94
CA ALA A 349 2.30 -6.77 -22.62
C ALA A 349 1.82 -5.34 -22.96
N LEU A 350 2.55 -4.29 -22.55
CA LEU A 350 2.23 -2.91 -22.92
C LEU A 350 2.31 -2.64 -24.43
N CYS A 351 3.30 -3.20 -25.14
CA CYS A 351 3.38 -3.08 -26.60
C CYS A 351 2.15 -3.68 -27.28
N SER A 352 1.63 -4.80 -26.78
CA SER A 352 0.39 -5.41 -27.30
C SER A 352 -0.87 -4.61 -26.95
N THR A 353 -0.84 -3.84 -25.86
CA THR A 353 -1.94 -2.98 -25.41
C THR A 353 -2.00 -1.66 -26.18
N MET A 354 -0.84 -1.12 -26.56
CA MET A 354 -0.72 0.15 -27.26
C MET A 354 -1.24 0.02 -28.71
N ASN A 355 -2.01 1.01 -29.16
CA ASN A 355 -2.46 1.07 -30.56
C ASN A 355 -1.41 1.75 -31.47
N ASP A 356 -1.47 1.45 -32.76
CA ASP A 356 -0.51 1.94 -33.76
C ASP A 356 -0.45 3.48 -33.80
N HIS A 357 -1.60 4.14 -33.69
CA HIS A 357 -1.67 5.60 -33.66
C HIS A 357 -0.87 6.20 -32.48
N SER A 358 -1.00 5.63 -31.27
CA SER A 358 -0.27 6.10 -30.09
C SER A 358 1.23 5.82 -30.19
N ARG A 359 1.60 4.68 -30.79
CA ARG A 359 2.99 4.35 -31.10
C ARG A 359 3.59 5.39 -32.05
N ASP A 360 2.89 5.69 -33.14
CA ASP A 360 3.38 6.59 -34.18
C ASP A 360 3.46 8.02 -33.66
N ALA A 361 2.45 8.48 -32.91
CA ALA A 361 2.48 9.78 -32.23
C ALA A 361 3.69 9.89 -31.28
N MET A 362 3.96 8.84 -30.48
CA MET A 362 5.13 8.78 -29.60
C MET A 362 6.45 8.82 -30.39
N MET A 363 6.54 8.16 -31.55
CA MET A 363 7.71 8.18 -32.43
C MET A 363 7.94 9.53 -33.13
N VAL A 364 6.88 10.29 -33.40
CA VAL A 364 6.98 11.60 -34.06
C VAL A 364 7.42 12.68 -33.08
N SER A 365 6.66 12.88 -31.98
CA SER A 365 6.83 14.03 -31.08
C SER A 365 7.20 13.65 -29.65
N GLY A 366 7.10 12.38 -29.28
CA GLY A 366 7.25 11.93 -27.90
C GLY A 366 8.69 11.59 -27.47
N LEU A 367 9.60 11.36 -28.42
CA LEU A 367 10.93 10.80 -28.19
C LEU A 367 12.02 11.55 -28.98
N ASP A 368 13.21 11.65 -28.40
CA ASP A 368 14.44 12.10 -29.06
C ASP A 368 15.06 10.99 -29.93
N ALA A 369 16.22 11.25 -30.54
CA ALA A 369 16.86 10.26 -31.43
C ALA A 369 17.20 8.94 -30.72
N GLY A 370 17.74 9.02 -29.48
CA GLY A 370 18.05 7.85 -28.67
C GLY A 370 16.79 7.08 -28.24
N GLY A 371 15.75 7.81 -27.82
CA GLY A 371 14.47 7.25 -27.47
C GLY A 371 13.81 6.53 -28.64
N LYS A 372 13.85 7.11 -29.85
CA LYS A 372 13.36 6.47 -31.08
C LYS A 372 14.11 5.17 -31.38
N ALA A 373 15.42 5.14 -31.21
CA ALA A 373 16.22 3.92 -31.39
C ALA A 373 15.85 2.84 -30.35
N THR A 374 15.71 3.23 -29.09
CA THR A 374 15.30 2.34 -27.98
C THR A 374 13.91 1.75 -28.25
N MET A 375 12.95 2.59 -28.65
CA MET A 375 11.58 2.16 -28.96
C MET A 375 11.55 1.19 -30.14
N LYS A 376 12.28 1.49 -31.22
CA LYS A 376 12.39 0.58 -32.38
C LYS A 376 12.98 -0.78 -31.98
N SER A 377 14.02 -0.78 -31.14
CA SER A 377 14.64 -2.02 -30.65
C SER A 377 13.67 -2.84 -29.80
N LEU A 378 12.95 -2.19 -28.87
CA LEU A 378 11.94 -2.85 -28.03
C LEU A 378 10.80 -3.43 -28.88
N TRP A 379 10.32 -2.66 -29.85
CA TRP A 379 9.22 -3.06 -30.72
C TRP A 379 9.60 -4.24 -31.63
N LYS A 380 10.80 -4.20 -32.22
CA LYS A 380 11.34 -5.31 -33.03
C LYS A 380 11.42 -6.61 -32.22
N GLU A 381 11.88 -6.53 -30.97
CA GLU A 381 11.97 -7.70 -30.09
C GLU A 381 10.58 -8.23 -29.70
N TYR A 382 9.63 -7.34 -29.40
CA TYR A 382 8.23 -7.71 -29.19
C TYR A 382 7.63 -8.44 -30.39
N GLU A 383 7.82 -7.91 -31.61
CA GLU A 383 7.34 -8.56 -32.84
C GLU A 383 7.96 -9.94 -33.02
N ARG A 384 9.29 -10.06 -32.82
CA ARG A 384 10.00 -11.33 -32.86
C ARG A 384 9.36 -12.37 -31.94
N GLN A 385 9.05 -12.02 -30.69
CA GLN A 385 8.43 -12.95 -29.75
C GLN A 385 6.97 -13.28 -30.11
N ARG A 386 6.21 -12.29 -30.59
CA ARG A 386 4.81 -12.48 -31.01
C ARG A 386 4.67 -13.48 -32.16
N TYR A 387 5.64 -13.55 -33.06
CA TYR A 387 5.62 -14.48 -34.20
C TYR A 387 6.16 -15.88 -33.89
N VAL A 388 6.98 -16.05 -32.85
CA VAL A 388 7.50 -17.37 -32.45
C VAL A 388 6.46 -18.21 -31.69
N GLY A 389 5.51 -17.59 -30.98
CA GLY A 389 4.50 -18.28 -30.17
C GLY A 389 3.21 -18.69 -30.89
N LYS A 390 3.16 -18.67 -32.23
CA LYS A 390 1.98 -19.03 -33.06
C LYS A 390 2.25 -20.13 -34.09
N GLY A 391 3.30 -20.93 -33.89
CA GLY A 391 3.59 -22.13 -34.67
C GLY A 391 2.87 -23.36 -34.15
#